data_AF-A0A078KRV0-F1
#
_entry.id   AF-A0A078KRV0-F1
#
_cell.length_a   1.000
_cell.length_b   1.000
_cell.length_c   1.000
_cell.angle_alpha   90.00
_cell.angle_beta   90.00
_cell.angle_gamma   90.00
#
_symmetry.space_group_name_H-M   'P 1'
#
loop_
_entity.id
_entity.type
_entity.pdbx_description
1 polymer ?
#
loop_
_entity_poly.entity_id
_entity_poly.type
_entity_poly.pdbx_seq_one_letter_code
_entity_poly.pdbx_strand_id
1 'polypeptide(L)'
;MLRDQQLEANRMTISKIENNGINLRKIRRGLEFLNQFPKKRFFQLFVDGDMHIIENGQNGFEEREPDCVRRFYDGFIQAINTINQPLSLELLLAIHEAATHGLKGEFKATVTGKFRDVRMKAMPFHKDMCTIEGIKEQIRIAESYDQRGNILGAAIKVYVPEISREIDLLSPRYFSIMNKAKAIYENSDQYPPSFIPPANTDLFANEAQKIIDDYLTQIQVAENMDAELLVIVGCAKKMLLLHPFEDGNLRVFVNIMLNFLLIQQGYPVCVFYNPNVFYLFSTEELVDVVKIGMMDSLFVSKNPSKPLFGYQVAETCLPDINKMKQAIVNLSNQYLIFQEELENDVQELEQRLQNSVNPTIKAFHLAATQGLIEPLAETDILQTKGPENTTTLFQGKTLLHVACLTKHYRLLKHLLTICPRLINEKDLLGDRVLNYAIVYGQFDLVAYLCSNPYLDLESEPMSYLNFALMLNKVDVVKILLEHGARVTEDSYRAIPQDSIYKAEFYDLLAGCYHKTL
;
A
#
# COMPACT_ATOMS: atom_id res chain seq x y z
N MET A 1 -3.76 -30.68 -39.71
CA MET A 1 -3.12 -29.64 -40.55
C MET A 1 -3.15 -28.25 -39.91
N LEU A 2 -4.29 -27.54 -39.81
CA LEU A 2 -4.33 -26.22 -39.15
C LEU A 2 -3.88 -26.25 -37.68
N ARG A 3 -4.34 -27.26 -36.92
CA ARG A 3 -3.94 -27.48 -35.52
C ARG A 3 -2.45 -27.78 -35.38
N ASP A 4 -1.89 -28.57 -36.29
CA ASP A 4 -0.48 -28.98 -36.29
C ASP A 4 0.44 -27.83 -36.73
N GLN A 5 0.02 -27.02 -37.70
CA GLN A 5 0.72 -25.80 -38.11
C GLN A 5 0.75 -24.77 -36.97
N GLN A 6 -0.35 -24.67 -36.22
CA GLN A 6 -0.44 -23.77 -35.07
C GLN A 6 0.41 -24.29 -33.88
N LEU A 7 0.45 -25.60 -33.66
CA LEU A 7 1.36 -26.25 -32.72
C LEU A 7 2.84 -26.01 -33.06
N GLU A 8 3.22 -26.10 -34.34
CA GLU A 8 4.59 -25.90 -34.79
C GLU A 8 5.02 -24.42 -34.72
N ALA A 9 4.12 -23.50 -35.08
CA ALA A 9 4.33 -22.06 -34.88
C ALA A 9 4.46 -21.71 -33.38
N ASN A 10 3.66 -22.36 -32.53
CA ASN A 10 3.77 -22.22 -31.08
C ASN A 10 5.12 -22.76 -30.57
N ARG A 11 5.59 -23.91 -31.05
CA ARG A 11 6.92 -24.48 -30.69
C ARG A 11 8.09 -23.57 -31.09
N MET A 12 8.06 -23.01 -32.30
CA MET A 12 9.08 -22.04 -32.72
C MET A 12 9.03 -20.74 -31.90
N THR A 13 7.84 -20.31 -31.48
CA THR A 13 7.65 -19.16 -30.60
C THR A 13 8.18 -19.45 -29.19
N ILE A 14 7.90 -20.65 -28.65
CA ILE A 14 8.42 -21.14 -27.37
C ILE A 14 9.95 -21.09 -27.36
N SER A 15 10.59 -21.68 -28.38
CA SER A 15 12.06 -21.72 -28.48
C SER A 15 12.71 -20.33 -28.57
N LYS A 16 12.08 -19.37 -29.26
CA LYS A 16 12.58 -17.98 -29.32
C LYS A 16 12.48 -17.23 -27.99
N ILE A 17 11.42 -17.48 -27.21
CA ILE A 17 11.21 -16.83 -25.90
C ILE A 17 12.21 -17.36 -24.87
N GLU A 18 12.43 -18.68 -24.85
CA GLU A 18 13.36 -19.33 -23.93
C GLU A 18 14.83 -18.88 -24.17
N ASN A 19 15.21 -18.59 -25.41
CA ASN A 19 16.54 -18.08 -25.76
C ASN A 19 16.86 -16.69 -25.18
N ASN A 20 15.86 -15.91 -24.73
CA ASN A 20 16.06 -14.61 -24.10
C ASN A 20 16.18 -14.70 -22.56
N GLY A 21 16.33 -15.90 -21.98
CA GLY A 21 16.35 -16.10 -20.53
C GLY A 21 14.96 -15.95 -19.89
N ILE A 22 13.90 -16.01 -20.69
CA ILE A 22 12.52 -15.81 -20.25
C ILE A 22 11.80 -17.16 -20.23
N ASN A 23 11.27 -17.53 -19.06
CA ASN A 23 10.59 -18.80 -18.88
C ASN A 23 9.11 -18.69 -19.29
N LEU A 24 8.75 -19.29 -20.41
CA LEU A 24 7.38 -19.22 -20.92
C LEU A 24 6.37 -19.86 -19.96
N ARG A 25 6.72 -20.95 -19.27
CA ARG A 25 5.83 -21.60 -18.30
C ARG A 25 5.50 -20.63 -17.15
N LYS A 26 6.48 -19.86 -16.67
CA LYS A 26 6.27 -18.79 -15.69
C LYS A 26 5.32 -17.72 -16.23
N ILE A 27 5.58 -17.18 -17.44
CA ILE A 27 4.68 -16.19 -18.06
C ILE A 27 3.24 -16.69 -18.14
N ARG A 28 3.03 -17.92 -18.61
CA ARG A 28 1.69 -18.52 -18.74
C ARG A 28 0.99 -18.56 -17.38
N ARG A 29 1.70 -18.95 -16.32
CA ARG A 29 1.16 -18.97 -14.95
C ARG A 29 0.80 -17.57 -14.43
N GLY A 30 1.65 -16.58 -14.66
CA GLY A 30 1.39 -15.20 -14.26
C GLY A 30 0.20 -14.59 -15.00
N LEU A 31 0.10 -14.83 -16.31
CA LEU A 31 -1.03 -14.40 -17.12
C LEU A 31 -2.34 -15.10 -16.73
N GLU A 32 -2.29 -16.33 -16.25
CA GLU A 32 -3.47 -17.03 -15.73
C GLU A 32 -4.02 -16.34 -14.48
N PHE A 33 -3.16 -15.96 -13.52
CA PHE A 33 -3.60 -15.17 -12.36
C PHE A 33 -4.22 -13.83 -12.77
N LEU A 34 -3.59 -13.11 -13.71
CA LEU A 34 -4.13 -11.85 -14.23
C LEU A 34 -5.48 -12.07 -14.94
N ASN A 35 -5.63 -13.16 -15.69
CA ASN A 35 -6.87 -13.52 -16.36
C ASN A 35 -7.97 -13.88 -15.35
N GLN A 36 -7.66 -14.54 -14.24
CA GLN A 36 -8.64 -14.84 -13.19
C GLN A 36 -9.08 -13.60 -12.41
N PHE A 37 -8.25 -12.56 -12.37
CA PHE A 37 -8.57 -11.32 -11.67
C PHE A 37 -9.87 -10.66 -12.20
N PRO A 38 -10.82 -10.25 -11.34
CA PRO A 38 -12.10 -9.73 -11.77
C PRO A 38 -11.95 -8.40 -12.49
N LYS A 39 -12.40 -8.36 -13.75
CA LYS A 39 -12.14 -7.23 -14.65
C LYS A 39 -12.63 -5.92 -14.04
N LYS A 40 -13.88 -5.88 -13.54
CA LYS A 40 -14.48 -4.70 -12.88
C LYS A 40 -13.65 -4.14 -11.71
N ARG A 41 -12.67 -4.87 -11.20
CA ARG A 41 -11.83 -4.52 -10.06
C ARG A 41 -10.40 -4.13 -10.46
N PHE A 42 -10.07 -4.06 -11.76
CA PHE A 42 -8.69 -3.74 -12.20
C PHE A 42 -8.17 -2.40 -11.68
N PHE A 43 -9.04 -1.43 -11.39
CA PHE A 43 -8.60 -0.19 -10.74
C PHE A 43 -7.89 -0.44 -9.40
N GLN A 44 -8.21 -1.54 -8.69
CA GLN A 44 -7.58 -1.87 -7.40
C GLN A 44 -6.10 -2.27 -7.54
N LEU A 45 -5.61 -2.53 -8.76
CA LEU A 45 -4.17 -2.71 -9.00
C LEU A 45 -3.38 -1.39 -8.98
N PHE A 46 -4.08 -0.25 -9.00
CA PHE A 46 -3.49 1.07 -9.25
C PHE A 46 -3.95 2.15 -8.28
N VAL A 47 -5.17 2.04 -7.76
CA VAL A 47 -5.74 2.96 -6.77
C VAL A 47 -5.48 2.40 -5.38
N ASP A 48 -4.87 3.21 -4.53
CA ASP A 48 -4.46 2.84 -3.17
C ASP A 48 -5.65 2.37 -2.34
N GLY A 49 -5.51 1.21 -1.69
CA GLY A 49 -6.57 0.56 -0.91
C GLY A 49 -7.04 1.36 0.30
N ASP A 50 -6.16 2.15 0.92
CA ASP A 50 -6.49 3.05 2.02
C ASP A 50 -7.42 4.20 1.59
N MET A 51 -7.43 4.55 0.31
CA MET A 51 -8.33 5.54 -0.26
C MET A 51 -9.67 4.96 -0.73
N HIS A 52 -9.84 3.63 -0.83
CA HIS A 52 -11.06 3.04 -1.42
C HIS A 52 -12.33 3.43 -0.66
N ILE A 53 -12.31 3.42 0.67
CA ILE A 53 -13.48 3.83 1.46
C ILE A 53 -13.67 5.35 1.43
N ILE A 54 -12.57 6.10 1.53
CA ILE A 54 -12.57 7.56 1.67
C ILE A 54 -13.06 8.23 0.38
N GLU A 55 -12.64 7.69 -0.76
CA GLU A 55 -12.84 8.28 -2.09
C GLU A 55 -13.89 7.55 -2.92
N ASN A 56 -14.63 6.63 -2.31
CA ASN A 56 -15.58 5.80 -3.04
C ASN A 56 -14.93 5.05 -4.23
N GLY A 57 -13.81 4.40 -3.93
CA GLY A 57 -12.99 3.63 -4.86
C GLY A 57 -12.34 4.50 -5.93
N GLN A 58 -12.38 4.04 -7.18
CA GLN A 58 -11.83 4.77 -8.31
C GLN A 58 -12.53 6.11 -8.61
N ASN A 59 -13.75 6.33 -8.13
CA ASN A 59 -14.53 7.51 -8.53
C ASN A 59 -13.89 8.79 -7.97
N GLY A 60 -13.56 8.83 -6.68
CA GLY A 60 -12.89 10.00 -6.09
C GLY A 60 -11.46 10.16 -6.60
N PHE A 61 -10.77 9.06 -6.94
CA PHE A 61 -9.47 9.13 -7.61
C PHE A 61 -9.60 9.84 -8.98
N GLU A 62 -10.60 9.47 -9.77
CA GLU A 62 -10.87 10.06 -11.09
C GLU A 62 -11.41 11.51 -10.99
N GLU A 63 -12.13 11.85 -9.92
CA GLU A 63 -12.55 13.23 -9.63
C GLU A 63 -11.36 14.12 -9.28
N ARG A 64 -10.42 13.62 -8.46
CA ARG A 64 -9.18 14.33 -8.13
C ARG A 64 -8.26 14.45 -9.35
N GLU A 65 -8.10 13.36 -10.09
CA GLU A 65 -7.22 13.26 -11.27
C GLU A 65 -7.98 12.70 -12.49
N PRO A 66 -8.64 13.56 -13.28
CA PRO A 66 -9.36 13.11 -14.46
C PRO A 66 -8.47 12.38 -15.49
N ASP A 67 -9.01 11.33 -16.09
CA ASP A 67 -8.37 10.39 -17.02
C ASP A 67 -7.29 9.48 -16.38
N CYS A 68 -7.09 9.56 -15.06
CA CYS A 68 -5.94 8.90 -14.45
C CYS A 68 -6.04 7.37 -14.45
N VAL A 69 -7.20 6.80 -14.15
CA VAL A 69 -7.37 5.34 -14.14
C VAL A 69 -7.15 4.77 -15.55
N ARG A 70 -7.62 5.48 -16.58
CA ARG A 70 -7.36 5.12 -17.98
C ARG A 70 -5.87 5.12 -18.30
N ARG A 71 -5.11 6.13 -17.84
CA ARG A 71 -3.65 6.19 -18.08
C ARG A 71 -2.90 5.08 -17.38
N PHE A 72 -3.29 4.69 -16.16
CA PHE A 72 -2.77 3.48 -15.54
C PHE A 72 -2.95 2.25 -16.45
N TYR A 73 -4.14 2.08 -17.05
CA TYR A 73 -4.40 0.98 -17.98
C TYR A 73 -3.53 1.08 -19.23
N ASP A 74 -3.37 2.27 -19.81
CA ASP A 74 -2.52 2.45 -21.00
C ASP A 74 -1.06 2.07 -20.71
N GLY A 75 -0.51 2.50 -19.58
CA GLY A 75 0.84 2.11 -19.14
C GLY A 75 0.98 0.63 -18.85
N PHE A 76 -0.01 0.02 -18.19
CA PHE A 76 0.02 -1.42 -17.90
C PHE A 76 -0.11 -2.26 -19.18
N ILE A 77 -0.97 -1.85 -20.13
CA ILE A 77 -1.11 -2.48 -21.45
C ILE A 77 0.21 -2.41 -22.22
N GLN A 78 0.91 -1.27 -22.16
CA GLN A 78 2.22 -1.12 -22.76
C GLN A 78 3.22 -2.15 -22.21
N ALA A 79 3.21 -2.40 -20.91
CA ALA A 79 4.07 -3.39 -20.27
C ALA A 79 3.72 -4.84 -20.66
N ILE A 80 2.45 -5.25 -20.55
CA ILE A 80 2.05 -6.65 -20.78
C ILE A 80 2.10 -7.05 -22.27
N ASN A 81 2.02 -6.11 -23.20
CA ASN A 81 2.20 -6.39 -24.63
C ASN A 81 3.65 -6.82 -24.96
N THR A 82 4.62 -6.50 -24.09
CA THR A 82 6.03 -6.90 -24.22
C THR A 82 6.41 -7.94 -23.17
N ILE A 83 5.46 -8.71 -22.62
CA ILE A 83 5.71 -9.67 -21.53
C ILE A 83 6.76 -10.74 -21.86
N ASN A 84 7.00 -11.01 -23.14
CA ASN A 84 8.01 -11.94 -23.63
C ASN A 84 9.38 -11.29 -23.93
N GLN A 85 9.58 -10.04 -23.54
CA GLN A 85 10.83 -9.30 -23.70
C GLN A 85 11.43 -8.98 -22.32
N PRO A 86 12.76 -8.90 -22.20
CA PRO A 86 13.39 -8.52 -20.94
C PRO A 86 13.02 -7.07 -20.58
N LEU A 87 13.08 -6.73 -19.29
CA LEU A 87 12.98 -5.35 -18.84
C LEU A 87 14.05 -4.51 -19.54
N SER A 88 13.68 -3.34 -20.06
CA SER A 88 14.59 -2.43 -20.75
C SER A 88 14.29 -0.97 -20.40
N LEU A 89 15.26 -0.10 -20.65
CA LEU A 89 15.09 1.33 -20.43
C LEU A 89 14.02 1.92 -21.35
N GLU A 90 14.01 1.48 -22.61
CA GLU A 90 13.01 1.89 -23.61
C GLU A 90 11.59 1.53 -23.16
N LEU A 91 11.41 0.34 -22.58
CA LEU A 91 10.13 -0.07 -22.05
C LEU A 91 9.69 0.82 -20.88
N LEU A 92 10.59 1.17 -19.95
CA LEU A 92 10.27 2.05 -18.83
C LEU A 92 9.87 3.45 -19.27
N LEU A 93 10.56 4.00 -20.27
CA LEU A 93 10.22 5.29 -20.86
C LEU A 93 8.85 5.23 -21.55
N ALA A 94 8.58 4.16 -22.31
CA ALA A 94 7.29 3.96 -22.97
C ALA A 94 6.13 3.78 -21.98
N ILE A 95 6.35 3.03 -20.87
CA ILE A 95 5.38 2.89 -19.79
C ILE A 95 5.11 4.25 -19.16
N HIS A 96 6.16 5.02 -18.83
CA HIS A 96 5.99 6.34 -18.24
C HIS A 96 5.20 7.25 -19.17
N GLU A 97 5.54 7.31 -20.47
CA GLU A 97 4.78 8.09 -21.45
C GLU A 97 3.29 7.71 -21.46
N ALA A 98 2.97 6.43 -21.63
CA ALA A 98 1.60 5.96 -21.69
C ALA A 98 0.82 6.19 -20.38
N ALA A 99 1.50 6.07 -19.22
CA ALA A 99 0.90 6.17 -17.90
C ALA A 99 0.69 7.60 -17.39
N THR A 100 1.28 8.60 -18.05
CA THR A 100 1.27 10.00 -17.56
C THR A 100 0.86 11.03 -18.60
N HIS A 101 0.82 10.67 -19.88
CA HIS A 101 0.49 11.59 -20.95
C HIS A 101 -0.91 12.23 -20.80
N GLY A 102 -0.94 13.57 -20.81
CA GLY A 102 -2.18 14.34 -20.86
C GLY A 102 -2.94 14.47 -19.54
N LEU A 103 -2.37 13.98 -18.43
CA LEU A 103 -2.97 14.10 -17.10
C LEU A 103 -3.03 15.56 -16.63
N LYS A 104 -4.04 15.84 -15.82
CA LYS A 104 -4.32 17.16 -15.24
C LYS A 104 -4.58 17.01 -13.73
N GLY A 105 -4.63 18.12 -13.01
CA GLY A 105 -4.95 18.14 -11.58
C GLY A 105 -3.70 18.25 -10.70
N GLU A 106 -3.61 17.41 -9.67
CA GLU A 106 -2.48 17.40 -8.73
C GLU A 106 -1.19 16.82 -9.33
N PHE A 107 -1.30 16.07 -10.43
CA PHE A 107 -0.17 15.53 -11.19
C PHE A 107 0.61 16.65 -11.90
N LYS A 108 1.93 16.66 -11.71
CA LYS A 108 2.80 17.79 -12.11
C LYS A 108 3.76 17.49 -13.26
N ALA A 109 3.79 16.27 -13.81
CA ALA A 109 4.72 16.01 -14.91
C ALA A 109 4.36 16.86 -16.12
N THR A 110 5.27 17.77 -16.47
CA THR A 110 5.16 18.59 -17.68
C THR A 110 5.77 17.88 -18.88
N VAL A 111 6.64 16.89 -18.62
CA VAL A 111 7.31 16.06 -19.62
C VAL A 111 7.07 14.58 -19.31
N THR A 112 6.63 13.82 -20.31
CA THR A 112 6.33 12.38 -20.21
C THR A 112 7.30 11.57 -21.07
N GLY A 113 7.55 10.32 -20.71
CA GLY A 113 8.44 9.43 -21.47
C GLY A 113 9.92 9.80 -21.49
N LYS A 114 10.35 10.71 -20.61
CA LYS A 114 11.74 11.17 -20.52
C LYS A 114 12.14 11.37 -19.07
N PHE A 115 13.44 11.28 -18.82
CA PHE A 115 14.00 11.63 -17.53
C PHE A 115 13.87 13.13 -17.25
N ARG A 116 13.64 13.48 -15.98
CA ARG A 116 13.63 14.87 -15.53
C ARG A 116 15.04 15.46 -15.62
N ASP A 117 15.10 16.74 -15.93
CA ASP A 117 16.29 17.60 -15.84
C ASP A 117 16.20 18.60 -14.65
N VAL A 118 15.08 18.55 -13.91
CA VAL A 118 14.83 19.39 -12.73
C VAL A 118 15.15 18.68 -11.42
N ARG A 119 15.47 19.48 -10.39
CA ARG A 119 15.60 19.00 -9.00
C ARG A 119 14.24 18.91 -8.34
N MET A 120 14.05 17.85 -7.56
CA MET A 120 12.83 17.63 -6.79
C MET A 120 12.95 18.17 -5.36
N LYS A 121 11.80 18.53 -4.78
CA LYS A 121 11.69 18.87 -3.35
C LYS A 121 11.74 17.61 -2.49
N ALA A 122 12.05 17.79 -1.22
CA ALA A 122 11.92 16.74 -0.22
C ALA A 122 10.45 16.30 -0.08
N MET A 123 10.23 15.00 0.05
CA MET A 123 8.92 14.39 0.25
C MET A 123 8.84 13.81 1.66
N PRO A 124 8.00 14.36 2.56
CA PRO A 124 7.86 13.86 3.91
C PRO A 124 7.00 12.59 3.97
N PHE A 125 7.27 11.72 4.93
CA PHE A 125 6.51 10.50 5.17
C PHE A 125 6.00 10.45 6.62
N HIS A 126 4.76 10.00 6.78
CA HIS A 126 4.20 9.66 8.08
C HIS A 126 4.89 8.42 8.69
N LYS A 127 4.78 8.30 10.01
CA LYS A 127 5.42 7.25 10.80
C LYS A 127 5.05 5.83 10.37
N ASP A 128 3.79 5.62 9.99
CA ASP A 128 3.27 4.34 9.47
C ASP A 128 3.78 4.00 8.05
N MET A 129 4.39 4.95 7.35
CA MET A 129 5.06 4.69 6.07
C MET A 129 6.56 4.42 6.23
N CYS A 130 7.04 4.28 7.47
CA CYS A 130 8.44 4.08 7.79
C CYS A 130 8.64 2.86 8.71
N THR A 131 9.78 2.21 8.59
CA THR A 131 10.27 1.25 9.60
C THR A 131 11.68 1.62 10.01
N ILE A 132 12.10 1.16 11.19
CA ILE A 132 13.48 1.36 11.64
C ILE A 132 14.46 0.69 10.67
N GLU A 133 14.14 -0.52 10.21
CA GLU A 133 14.98 -1.27 9.28
C GLU A 133 15.06 -0.62 7.89
N GLY A 134 13.95 -0.07 7.40
CA GLY A 134 13.92 0.66 6.15
C GLY A 134 14.67 1.98 6.21
N ILE A 135 14.53 2.77 7.28
CA ILE A 135 15.36 3.96 7.50
C ILE A 135 16.85 3.58 7.55
N LYS A 136 17.19 2.48 8.24
CA LYS A 136 18.57 1.98 8.30
C LYS A 136 19.11 1.61 6.92
N GLU A 137 18.34 0.89 6.11
CA GLU A 137 18.73 0.53 4.74
C GLU A 137 18.96 1.78 3.88
N GLN A 138 18.10 2.78 4.01
CA GLN A 138 18.22 4.03 3.26
C GLN A 138 19.44 4.86 3.67
N ILE A 139 19.81 4.89 4.95
CA ILE A 139 21.06 5.50 5.38
C ILE A 139 22.26 4.77 4.74
N ARG A 140 22.24 3.42 4.67
CA ARG A 140 23.31 2.65 4.01
C ARG A 140 23.40 2.95 2.53
N ILE A 141 22.26 3.00 1.85
CA ILE A 141 22.14 3.36 0.44
C ILE A 141 22.84 4.72 0.24
N ALA A 142 22.43 5.75 0.98
CA ALA A 142 23.05 7.08 0.91
C ALA A 142 24.58 7.04 1.17
N GLU A 143 25.04 6.36 2.23
CA GLU A 143 26.47 6.24 2.57
C GLU A 143 27.28 5.46 1.50
N SER A 144 26.69 4.43 0.90
CA SER A 144 27.37 3.60 -0.11
C SER A 144 27.58 4.33 -1.44
N TYR A 145 26.75 5.33 -1.71
CA TYR A 145 26.77 6.14 -2.92
C TYR A 145 27.78 7.30 -2.82
N ASP A 146 28.00 7.84 -1.62
CA ASP A 146 29.00 8.88 -1.38
C ASP A 146 30.46 8.35 -1.47
N GLN A 147 30.73 7.08 -1.12
CA GLN A 147 32.09 6.51 -1.05
C GLN A 147 32.71 6.12 -2.41
N ARG A 148 31.92 6.07 -3.50
CA ARG A 148 32.40 5.71 -4.85
C ARG A 148 32.74 6.92 -5.73
N GLY A 149 32.77 8.13 -5.15
CA GLY A 149 33.23 9.35 -5.82
C GLY A 149 32.32 9.88 -6.95
N ASN A 150 31.21 9.20 -7.19
CA ASN A 150 30.04 9.62 -7.93
C ASN A 150 28.93 8.76 -7.31
N ILE A 151 27.80 9.34 -6.89
CA ILE A 151 26.44 8.85 -7.14
C ILE A 151 25.48 9.85 -6.46
N LEU A 152 24.67 10.51 -7.28
CA LEU A 152 23.27 10.85 -7.02
C LEU A 152 22.88 10.99 -5.53
N GLY A 153 22.95 12.20 -4.97
CA GLY A 153 22.65 12.51 -3.55
C GLY A 153 21.19 12.29 -3.11
N ALA A 154 20.64 11.09 -3.31
CA ALA A 154 19.47 10.59 -2.63
C ALA A 154 19.82 10.40 -1.16
N ALA A 155 19.18 11.19 -0.30
CA ALA A 155 19.36 11.08 1.14
C ALA A 155 18.00 11.18 1.82
N ILE A 156 17.81 10.38 2.86
CA ILE A 156 16.82 10.72 3.87
C ILE A 156 17.37 11.90 4.65
N LYS A 157 16.60 12.99 4.70
CA LYS A 157 16.81 14.05 5.69
C LYS A 157 15.66 14.06 6.66
N VAL A 158 15.98 14.29 7.94
CA VAL A 158 14.99 14.71 8.92
C VAL A 158 15.08 16.23 8.99
N TYR A 159 13.99 16.91 8.63
CA TYR A 159 13.91 18.37 8.76
C TYR A 159 13.44 18.70 10.18
N VAL A 160 14.28 19.43 10.93
CA VAL A 160 13.99 19.92 12.29
C VAL A 160 13.87 21.45 12.20
N PRO A 161 12.67 22.03 12.06
CA PRO A 161 12.52 23.46 11.76
C PRO A 161 12.87 24.42 12.92
N GLU A 162 13.03 23.96 14.17
CA GLU A 162 12.82 24.83 15.35
C GLU A 162 13.92 24.86 16.42
N ILE A 163 15.06 24.18 16.29
CA ILE A 163 16.02 24.13 17.41
C ILE A 163 17.46 24.42 17.02
N SER A 164 17.98 25.55 17.51
CA SER A 164 19.40 25.85 17.74
C SER A 164 20.05 24.93 18.80
N ARG A 165 19.63 23.66 18.87
CA ARG A 165 20.26 22.55 19.60
C ARG A 165 20.07 21.29 18.75
N GLU A 166 21.14 20.90 18.06
CA GLU A 166 21.18 19.69 17.25
C GLU A 166 20.81 18.44 18.08
N ILE A 167 19.93 17.57 17.56
CA ILE A 167 20.21 16.14 17.68
C ILE A 167 21.37 15.91 16.74
N ASP A 168 22.58 16.04 17.25
CA ASP A 168 23.77 15.76 16.47
C ASP A 168 23.75 14.26 16.15
N LEU A 169 23.29 13.90 14.95
CA LEU A 169 23.35 12.53 14.43
C LEU A 169 24.81 12.07 14.24
N LEU A 170 25.78 12.98 14.31
CA LEU A 170 27.22 12.72 14.38
C LEU A 170 27.72 12.64 15.83
N SER A 171 26.85 12.83 16.83
CA SER A 171 27.18 12.68 18.24
C SER A 171 27.67 11.26 18.50
N PRO A 172 28.71 11.06 19.32
CA PRO A 172 29.16 9.73 19.75
C PRO A 172 28.04 8.88 20.37
N ARG A 173 26.94 9.50 20.84
CA ARG A 173 25.74 8.84 21.37
C ARG A 173 24.98 8.01 20.31
N TYR A 174 25.08 8.37 19.03
CA TYR A 174 24.41 7.70 17.89
C TYR A 174 25.40 7.11 16.89
N PHE A 175 26.53 6.59 17.39
CA PHE A 175 27.64 6.12 16.55
C PHE A 175 27.25 5.01 15.55
N SER A 176 26.24 4.19 15.86
CA SER A 176 25.76 3.15 14.95
C SER A 176 24.61 3.64 14.08
N ILE A 177 24.60 3.20 12.82
CA ILE A 177 23.49 3.43 11.88
C ILE A 177 22.12 2.98 12.43
N MET A 178 22.11 1.94 13.28
CA MET A 178 20.93 1.44 13.97
C MET A 178 20.36 2.48 14.94
N ASN A 179 21.21 3.11 15.74
CA ASN A 179 20.78 4.12 16.70
C ASN A 179 20.30 5.39 16.00
N LYS A 180 20.91 5.76 14.87
CA LYS A 180 20.41 6.85 14.00
C LYS A 180 19.00 6.53 13.49
N ALA A 181 18.80 5.35 12.90
CA ALA A 181 17.50 4.96 12.37
C ALA A 181 16.40 4.93 13.45
N LYS A 182 16.70 4.40 14.64
CA LYS A 182 15.79 4.42 15.80
C LYS A 182 15.41 5.84 16.19
N ALA A 183 16.39 6.72 16.35
CA ALA A 183 16.13 8.11 16.71
C ALA A 183 15.26 8.83 15.67
N ILE A 184 15.51 8.61 14.38
CA ILE A 184 14.67 9.15 13.30
C ILE A 184 13.22 8.64 13.42
N TYR A 185 13.04 7.34 13.58
CA TYR A 185 11.71 6.73 13.69
C TYR A 185 10.95 7.21 14.92
N GLU A 186 11.59 7.23 16.10
CA GLU A 186 10.98 7.64 17.36
C GLU A 186 10.49 9.10 17.35
N ASN A 187 11.18 9.97 16.60
CA ASN A 187 10.86 11.39 16.49
C ASN A 187 10.00 11.74 15.26
N SER A 188 9.59 10.74 14.46
CA SER A 188 8.91 10.96 13.16
C SER A 188 7.56 11.67 13.26
N ASP A 189 6.85 11.55 14.40
CA ASP A 189 5.58 12.25 14.64
C ASP A 189 5.77 13.77 14.73
N GLN A 190 6.90 14.21 15.31
CA GLN A 190 7.25 15.63 15.42
C GLN A 190 8.06 16.10 14.20
N TYR A 191 8.93 15.25 13.68
CA TYR A 191 9.85 15.55 12.58
C TYR A 191 9.80 14.45 11.52
N PRO A 192 8.85 14.53 10.57
CA PRO A 192 8.67 13.52 9.55
C PRO A 192 9.96 13.26 8.75
N PRO A 193 10.42 11.99 8.64
CA PRO A 193 11.53 11.67 7.75
C PRO A 193 11.13 12.01 6.31
N SER A 194 12.04 12.65 5.60
CA SER A 194 11.81 13.10 4.23
C SER A 194 12.81 12.48 3.27
N PHE A 195 12.33 11.91 2.18
CA PHE A 195 13.17 11.46 1.08
C PHE A 195 13.47 12.62 0.13
N ILE A 196 14.74 12.79 -0.25
CA ILE A 196 15.16 13.75 -1.26
C ILE A 196 15.66 12.97 -2.47
N PRO A 197 14.96 13.05 -3.62
CA PRO A 197 15.44 12.46 -4.86
C PRO A 197 16.83 12.96 -5.28
N PRO A 198 17.63 12.15 -5.99
CA PRO A 198 18.91 12.60 -6.47
C PRO A 198 18.86 13.83 -7.38
N ALA A 199 19.88 14.68 -7.28
CA ALA A 199 19.94 15.94 -8.00
C ALA A 199 20.69 15.89 -9.35
N ASN A 200 21.60 14.92 -9.57
CA ASN A 200 22.41 14.86 -10.80
C ASN A 200 21.70 14.03 -11.87
N THR A 201 20.99 14.70 -12.78
CA THR A 201 20.11 14.05 -13.76
C THR A 201 20.86 13.35 -14.89
N ASP A 202 22.12 13.70 -15.15
CA ASP A 202 22.95 13.14 -16.23
C ASP A 202 23.24 11.65 -16.05
N LEU A 203 23.13 11.14 -14.81
CA LEU A 203 23.42 9.74 -14.47
C LEU A 203 22.19 8.82 -14.52
N PHE A 204 20.98 9.35 -14.68
CA PHE A 204 19.76 8.54 -14.57
C PHE A 204 19.69 7.39 -15.56
N ALA A 205 20.05 7.61 -16.81
CA ALA A 205 20.08 6.55 -17.82
C ALA A 205 21.02 5.41 -17.42
N ASN A 206 22.23 5.76 -17.02
CA ASN A 206 23.27 4.78 -16.67
C ASN A 206 22.93 4.03 -15.38
N GLU A 207 22.42 4.71 -14.35
CA GLU A 207 22.05 4.07 -13.09
C GLU A 207 20.79 3.22 -13.22
N ALA A 208 19.79 3.67 -13.99
CA ALA A 208 18.63 2.85 -14.32
C ALA A 208 19.06 1.59 -15.07
N GLN A 209 19.95 1.71 -16.07
CA GLN A 209 20.45 0.55 -16.81
C GLN A 209 21.19 -0.44 -15.89
N LYS A 210 22.05 0.04 -14.98
CA LYS A 210 22.71 -0.84 -13.99
C LYS A 210 21.70 -1.59 -13.11
N ILE A 211 20.63 -0.93 -12.66
CA ILE A 211 19.58 -1.58 -11.87
C ILE A 211 18.87 -2.67 -12.69
N ILE A 212 18.63 -2.43 -13.98
CA ILE A 212 18.06 -3.42 -14.91
C ILE A 212 19.02 -4.60 -15.08
N ASP A 213 20.30 -4.35 -15.35
CA ASP A 213 21.30 -5.39 -15.57
C ASP A 213 21.50 -6.26 -14.31
N ASP A 214 21.53 -5.63 -13.13
CA ASP A 214 21.56 -6.30 -11.83
C ASP A 214 20.34 -7.21 -11.65
N TYR A 215 19.13 -6.72 -11.96
CA TYR A 215 17.90 -7.52 -11.90
C TYR A 215 17.96 -8.71 -12.85
N LEU A 216 18.28 -8.48 -14.13
CA LEU A 216 18.33 -9.52 -15.16
C LEU A 216 19.35 -10.60 -14.84
N THR A 217 20.44 -10.25 -14.15
CA THR A 217 21.45 -11.22 -13.70
C THR A 217 20.97 -11.99 -12.47
N GLN A 218 20.50 -11.28 -11.44
CA GLN A 218 20.15 -11.90 -10.16
C GLN A 218 18.89 -12.77 -10.24
N ILE A 219 17.94 -12.44 -11.10
CA ILE A 219 16.69 -13.22 -11.22
C ILE A 219 16.92 -14.62 -11.81
N GLN A 220 17.99 -14.80 -12.60
CA GLN A 220 18.33 -16.10 -13.19
C GLN A 220 18.94 -17.08 -12.19
N VAL A 221 19.55 -16.56 -11.12
CA VAL A 221 20.24 -17.36 -10.09
C VAL A 221 19.44 -17.45 -8.79
N ALA A 222 18.28 -16.78 -8.70
CA ALA A 222 17.41 -16.86 -7.53
C ALA A 222 16.81 -18.27 -7.40
N GLU A 223 17.08 -18.93 -6.28
CA GLU A 223 16.81 -20.37 -6.11
C GLU A 223 15.39 -20.68 -5.61
N ASN A 224 14.70 -19.69 -5.02
CA ASN A 224 13.41 -19.88 -4.39
C ASN A 224 12.53 -18.62 -4.47
N MET A 225 11.27 -18.75 -4.04
CA MET A 225 10.28 -17.67 -4.10
C MET A 225 10.75 -16.39 -3.40
N ASP A 226 11.30 -16.51 -2.19
CA ASP A 226 11.72 -15.34 -1.42
C ASP A 226 12.91 -14.63 -2.08
N ALA A 227 13.87 -15.40 -2.62
CA ALA A 227 14.98 -14.84 -3.38
C ALA A 227 14.52 -14.14 -4.66
N GLU A 228 13.57 -14.74 -5.40
CA GLU A 228 13.00 -14.12 -6.60
C GLU A 228 12.25 -12.82 -6.26
N LEU A 229 11.42 -12.84 -5.22
CA LEU A 229 10.68 -11.67 -4.76
C LEU A 229 11.63 -10.57 -4.26
N LEU A 230 12.69 -10.92 -3.53
CA LEU A 230 13.69 -9.95 -3.07
C LEU A 230 14.37 -9.22 -4.24
N VAL A 231 14.70 -9.94 -5.31
CA VAL A 231 15.29 -9.37 -6.53
C VAL A 231 14.30 -8.46 -7.26
N ILE A 232 13.04 -8.90 -7.42
CA ILE A 232 11.97 -8.13 -8.07
C ILE A 232 11.66 -6.84 -7.29
N VAL A 233 11.45 -6.96 -5.98
CA VAL A 233 11.15 -5.84 -5.07
C VAL A 233 12.32 -4.89 -4.96
N GLY A 234 13.55 -5.41 -4.86
CA GLY A 234 14.77 -4.61 -4.85
C GLY A 234 14.94 -3.80 -6.14
N CYS A 235 14.61 -4.36 -7.30
CA CYS A 235 14.60 -3.63 -8.57
C CYS A 235 13.59 -2.46 -8.55
N ALA A 236 12.35 -2.73 -8.15
CA ALA A 236 11.30 -1.72 -8.04
C ALA A 236 11.67 -0.58 -7.07
N LYS A 237 12.17 -0.93 -5.88
CA LYS A 237 12.61 0.03 -4.87
C LYS A 237 13.77 0.89 -5.36
N LYS A 238 14.83 0.28 -5.92
CA LYS A 238 15.99 1.03 -6.43
C LYS A 238 15.60 2.01 -7.54
N MET A 239 14.71 1.61 -8.45
CA MET A 239 14.18 2.50 -9.49
C MET A 239 13.35 3.65 -8.90
N LEU A 240 12.52 3.36 -7.90
CA LEU A 240 11.73 4.38 -7.21
C LEU A 240 12.61 5.42 -6.51
N LEU A 241 13.70 4.97 -5.86
CA LEU A 241 14.66 5.84 -5.17
C LEU A 241 15.58 6.59 -6.14
N LEU A 242 15.85 6.04 -7.32
CA LEU A 242 16.48 6.81 -8.41
C LEU A 242 15.60 8.01 -8.78
N HIS A 243 14.27 7.81 -8.70
CA HIS A 243 13.24 8.83 -8.92
C HIS A 243 13.49 9.66 -10.21
N PRO A 244 13.66 9.01 -11.37
CA PRO A 244 14.15 9.65 -12.58
C PRO A 244 13.09 10.47 -13.34
N PHE A 245 11.82 10.43 -12.95
CA PHE A 245 10.75 11.21 -13.58
C PHE A 245 10.31 12.39 -12.69
N GLU A 246 9.76 13.44 -13.30
CA GLU A 246 9.20 14.60 -12.57
C GLU A 246 8.07 14.17 -11.63
N ASP A 247 7.24 13.24 -12.10
CA ASP A 247 6.11 12.67 -11.38
C ASP A 247 5.84 11.24 -11.90
N GLY A 248 4.96 10.49 -11.26
CA GLY A 248 4.56 9.15 -11.71
C GLY A 248 5.57 8.03 -11.43
N ASN A 249 6.60 8.28 -10.60
CA ASN A 249 7.62 7.27 -10.27
C ASN A 249 7.00 6.04 -9.57
N LEU A 250 6.16 6.23 -8.55
CA LEU A 250 5.46 5.14 -7.87
C LEU A 250 4.52 4.38 -8.83
N ARG A 251 3.84 5.10 -9.72
CA ARG A 251 2.98 4.54 -10.76
C ARG A 251 3.75 3.62 -11.71
N VAL A 252 4.90 4.08 -12.21
CA VAL A 252 5.70 3.30 -13.16
C VAL A 252 6.36 2.12 -12.46
N PHE A 253 7.05 2.33 -11.34
CA PHE A 253 7.93 1.31 -10.78
C PHE A 253 7.23 0.31 -9.86
N VAL A 254 6.23 0.75 -9.08
CA VAL A 254 5.53 -0.10 -8.11
C VAL A 254 4.20 -0.62 -8.68
N ASN A 255 3.38 0.26 -9.28
CA ASN A 255 2.06 -0.16 -9.75
C ASN A 255 2.11 -0.94 -11.07
N ILE A 256 3.02 -0.58 -11.99
CA ILE A 256 3.11 -1.20 -13.33
C ILE A 256 4.29 -2.16 -13.46
N MET A 257 5.52 -1.67 -13.30
CA MET A 257 6.74 -2.45 -13.54
C MET A 257 6.82 -3.66 -12.61
N LEU A 258 6.61 -3.48 -11.30
CA LEU A 258 6.61 -4.60 -10.35
C LEU A 258 5.63 -5.70 -10.80
N ASN A 259 4.38 -5.34 -11.12
CA ASN A 259 3.38 -6.29 -11.60
C ASN A 259 3.78 -6.97 -12.92
N PHE A 260 4.42 -6.24 -13.85
CA PHE A 260 5.00 -6.83 -15.05
C PHE A 260 6.06 -7.89 -14.72
N LEU A 261 7.00 -7.59 -13.82
CA LEU A 261 8.05 -8.52 -13.41
C LEU A 261 7.47 -9.74 -12.68
N LEU A 262 6.46 -9.54 -11.83
CA LEU A 262 5.73 -10.61 -11.15
C LEU A 262 5.07 -11.55 -12.16
N ILE A 263 4.37 -11.02 -13.16
CA ILE A 263 3.75 -11.83 -14.23
C ILE A 263 4.83 -12.60 -15.00
N GLN A 264 5.96 -11.98 -15.34
CA GLN A 264 7.07 -12.69 -16.02
C GLN A 264 7.61 -13.87 -15.22
N GLN A 265 7.66 -13.74 -13.89
CA GLN A 265 8.09 -14.80 -12.99
C GLN A 265 6.96 -15.73 -12.53
N GLY A 266 5.76 -15.54 -13.07
CA GLY A 266 4.62 -16.40 -12.88
C GLY A 266 3.93 -16.25 -11.54
N TYR A 267 4.03 -15.09 -10.91
CA TYR A 267 3.35 -14.73 -9.69
C TYR A 267 2.03 -13.99 -9.96
N PRO A 268 1.10 -13.99 -8.99
CA PRO A 268 -0.06 -13.10 -9.02
C PRO A 268 0.37 -11.63 -9.06
N VAL A 269 -0.46 -10.79 -9.67
CA VAL A 269 -0.36 -9.33 -9.52
C VAL A 269 -0.66 -8.91 -8.08
N CYS A 270 -0.19 -7.74 -7.66
CA CYS A 270 -0.41 -7.18 -6.34
C CYS A 270 -1.50 -6.11 -6.34
N VAL A 271 -2.38 -6.18 -5.34
CA VAL A 271 -3.26 -5.08 -4.91
C VAL A 271 -2.66 -4.51 -3.63
N PHE A 272 -2.29 -3.22 -3.63
CA PHE A 272 -1.68 -2.60 -2.46
C PHE A 272 -2.71 -1.84 -1.61
N TYR A 273 -2.60 -1.98 -0.30
CA TYR A 273 -3.33 -1.09 0.62
C TYR A 273 -2.74 0.33 0.57
N ASN A 274 -1.42 0.47 0.72
CA ASN A 274 -0.72 1.74 0.51
C ASN A 274 0.68 1.45 -0.09
N PRO A 275 0.93 1.77 -1.37
CA PRO A 275 2.22 1.50 -2.02
C PRO A 275 3.33 2.48 -1.63
N ASN A 276 3.04 3.60 -0.95
CA ASN A 276 4.04 4.60 -0.57
C ASN A 276 5.05 4.10 0.48
N VAL A 277 4.80 2.94 1.11
CA VAL A 277 5.74 2.25 2.00
C VAL A 277 7.06 1.88 1.31
N PHE A 278 7.09 1.79 -0.03
CA PHE A 278 8.29 1.43 -0.81
C PHE A 278 9.49 2.39 -0.62
N TYR A 279 9.27 3.62 -0.15
CA TYR A 279 10.37 4.54 0.11
C TYR A 279 11.16 4.18 1.37
N LEU A 280 10.47 3.92 2.49
CA LEU A 280 11.10 3.88 3.83
C LEU A 280 10.91 2.55 4.57
N PHE A 281 10.43 1.51 3.90
CA PHE A 281 10.53 0.12 4.34
C PHE A 281 11.79 -0.53 3.75
N SER A 282 12.38 -1.50 4.43
CA SER A 282 13.50 -2.28 3.89
C SER A 282 13.03 -3.20 2.75
N THR A 283 13.96 -3.62 1.89
CA THR A 283 13.64 -4.51 0.77
C THR A 283 13.06 -5.85 1.26
N GLU A 284 13.55 -6.36 2.40
CA GLU A 284 13.03 -7.58 3.03
C GLU A 284 11.59 -7.39 3.54
N GLU A 285 11.30 -6.30 4.24
CA GLU A 285 9.94 -6.00 4.70
C GLU A 285 8.97 -5.82 3.52
N LEU A 286 9.44 -5.23 2.42
CA LEU A 286 8.62 -5.06 1.21
C LEU A 286 8.30 -6.38 0.51
N VAL A 287 9.09 -7.44 0.69
CA VAL A 287 8.73 -8.79 0.21
C VAL A 287 7.45 -9.27 0.89
N ASP A 288 7.31 -9.05 2.20
CA ASP A 288 6.08 -9.40 2.93
C ASP A 288 4.89 -8.54 2.48
N VAL A 289 5.10 -7.23 2.28
CA VAL A 289 4.06 -6.34 1.71
C VAL A 289 3.59 -6.82 0.34
N VAL A 290 4.52 -7.26 -0.52
CA VAL A 290 4.20 -7.81 -1.85
C VAL A 290 3.46 -9.14 -1.75
N LYS A 291 3.87 -10.05 -0.87
CA LYS A 291 3.14 -11.30 -0.61
C LYS A 291 1.72 -11.05 -0.13
N ILE A 292 1.52 -10.07 0.77
CA ILE A 292 0.18 -9.66 1.22
C ILE A 292 -0.64 -9.18 0.01
N GLY A 293 -0.08 -8.28 -0.82
CA GLY A 293 -0.78 -7.79 -2.00
C GLY A 293 -1.11 -8.88 -3.05
N MET A 294 -0.29 -9.92 -3.15
CA MET A 294 -0.61 -11.11 -3.95
C MET A 294 -1.76 -11.90 -3.34
N MET A 295 -1.78 -12.07 -2.02
CA MET A 295 -2.87 -12.74 -1.30
C MET A 295 -4.19 -11.97 -1.45
N ASP A 296 -4.15 -10.63 -1.42
CA ASP A 296 -5.32 -9.78 -1.68
C ASP A 296 -5.87 -10.01 -3.10
N SER A 297 -4.99 -10.09 -4.10
CA SER A 297 -5.39 -10.41 -5.48
C SER A 297 -6.03 -11.79 -5.60
N LEU A 298 -5.44 -12.82 -4.96
CA LEU A 298 -5.99 -14.18 -4.95
C LEU A 298 -7.35 -14.24 -4.24
N PHE A 299 -7.49 -13.54 -3.11
CA PHE A 299 -8.75 -13.43 -2.38
C PHE A 299 -9.84 -12.84 -3.28
N VAL A 300 -9.55 -11.75 -3.99
CA VAL A 300 -10.49 -11.09 -4.89
C VAL A 300 -10.85 -11.96 -6.09
N SER A 301 -9.89 -12.68 -6.68
CA SER A 301 -10.15 -13.64 -7.76
C SER A 301 -11.11 -14.76 -7.33
N LYS A 302 -10.95 -15.28 -6.11
CA LYS A 302 -11.83 -16.33 -5.54
C LYS A 302 -13.17 -15.79 -5.04
N ASN A 303 -13.21 -14.53 -4.61
CA ASN A 303 -14.35 -13.92 -3.96
C ASN A 303 -14.72 -12.58 -4.62
N PRO A 304 -15.08 -12.57 -5.92
CA PRO A 304 -15.22 -11.34 -6.71
C PRO A 304 -16.27 -10.37 -6.14
N SER A 305 -17.29 -10.89 -5.46
CA SER A 305 -18.37 -10.11 -4.84
C SER A 305 -18.09 -9.64 -3.42
N LYS A 306 -17.03 -10.14 -2.76
CA LYS A 306 -16.72 -9.77 -1.36
C LYS A 306 -15.95 -8.44 -1.32
N PRO A 307 -16.16 -7.63 -0.26
CA PRO A 307 -15.37 -6.43 -0.03
C PRO A 307 -13.88 -6.76 0.10
N LEU A 308 -13.01 -5.86 -0.34
CA LEU A 308 -11.59 -5.83 0.02
C LEU A 308 -11.31 -4.50 0.73
N PHE A 309 -10.52 -4.52 1.80
CA PHE A 309 -10.22 -3.33 2.62
C PHE A 309 -11.49 -2.63 3.16
N GLY A 310 -12.58 -3.38 3.37
CA GLY A 310 -13.88 -2.84 3.76
C GLY A 310 -14.65 -2.06 2.68
N TYR A 311 -14.14 -2.05 1.44
CA TYR A 311 -14.79 -1.42 0.29
C TYR A 311 -15.50 -2.44 -0.60
N GLN A 312 -16.79 -2.20 -0.85
CA GLN A 312 -17.62 -2.99 -1.75
C GLN A 312 -17.68 -2.29 -3.11
N VAL A 313 -17.21 -2.96 -4.17
CA VAL A 313 -17.25 -2.41 -5.53
C VAL A 313 -18.70 -2.34 -6.03
N ALA A 314 -19.12 -1.16 -6.48
CA ALA A 314 -20.45 -0.93 -7.04
C ALA A 314 -20.65 -1.65 -8.40
N GLU A 315 -21.89 -1.95 -8.76
CA GLU A 315 -22.19 -2.63 -10.04
C GLU A 315 -21.86 -1.78 -11.27
N THR A 316 -22.00 -0.45 -11.13
CA THR A 316 -21.79 0.58 -12.14
C THR A 316 -20.41 1.24 -11.97
N CYS A 317 -19.38 0.67 -12.58
CA CYS A 317 -18.04 1.26 -12.64
C CYS A 317 -17.78 1.87 -14.03
N LEU A 318 -17.08 3.03 -14.08
CA LEU A 318 -16.82 3.93 -15.23
C LEU A 318 -16.25 3.26 -16.51
N PRO A 319 -16.34 3.92 -17.70
CA PRO A 319 -16.54 3.26 -18.99
C PRO A 319 -15.32 2.61 -19.68
N ASP A 320 -14.08 2.85 -19.25
CA ASP A 320 -12.92 2.62 -20.14
C ASP A 320 -12.02 1.42 -19.82
N ILE A 321 -12.63 0.37 -19.28
CA ILE A 321 -11.94 -0.90 -19.06
C ILE A 321 -11.80 -1.74 -20.34
N ASN A 322 -12.51 -1.39 -21.42
CA ASN A 322 -12.65 -2.26 -22.59
C ASN A 322 -11.31 -2.52 -23.29
N LYS A 323 -10.44 -1.51 -23.38
CA LYS A 323 -9.09 -1.67 -23.93
C LYS A 323 -8.26 -2.67 -23.13
N MET A 324 -8.30 -2.58 -21.80
CA MET A 324 -7.60 -3.51 -20.90
C MET A 324 -8.16 -4.93 -20.99
N LYS A 325 -9.49 -5.08 -21.01
CA LYS A 325 -10.14 -6.39 -21.23
C LYS A 325 -9.68 -7.02 -22.54
N GLN A 326 -9.68 -6.25 -23.62
CA GLN A 326 -9.29 -6.75 -24.93
C GLN A 326 -7.81 -7.15 -24.96
N ALA A 327 -6.92 -6.36 -24.35
CA ALA A 327 -5.50 -6.69 -24.23
C ALA A 327 -5.30 -8.04 -23.51
N ILE A 328 -6.02 -8.27 -22.41
CA ILE A 328 -5.94 -9.53 -21.67
C ILE A 328 -6.49 -10.69 -22.50
N VAL A 329 -7.63 -10.54 -23.18
CA VAL A 329 -8.18 -11.57 -24.09
C VAL A 329 -7.16 -11.94 -25.18
N ASN A 330 -6.47 -10.96 -25.76
CA ASN A 330 -5.45 -11.21 -26.78
C ASN A 330 -4.28 -12.03 -26.22
N LEU A 331 -3.79 -11.67 -25.02
CA LEU A 331 -2.73 -12.43 -24.34
C LEU A 331 -3.19 -13.83 -23.96
N SER A 332 -4.41 -13.99 -23.47
CA SER A 332 -4.98 -15.30 -23.15
C SER A 332 -5.05 -16.20 -24.38
N ASN A 333 -5.50 -15.68 -25.51
CA ASN A 333 -5.54 -16.43 -26.78
C ASN A 333 -4.15 -16.82 -27.28
N GLN A 334 -3.14 -15.97 -27.01
CA GLN A 334 -1.76 -16.22 -27.42
C GLN A 334 -1.04 -17.23 -26.52
N TYR A 335 -1.28 -17.19 -25.21
CA TYR A 335 -0.46 -17.89 -24.22
C TYR A 335 -1.18 -18.99 -23.42
N LEU A 336 -2.51 -18.99 -23.28
CA LEU A 336 -3.24 -19.85 -22.33
C LEU A 336 -3.97 -21.05 -22.98
N ILE A 337 -3.39 -21.63 -24.03
CA ILE A 337 -4.06 -22.65 -24.88
C ILE A 337 -4.21 -24.03 -24.19
N PHE A 338 -3.38 -24.35 -23.18
CA PHE A 338 -3.45 -25.61 -22.41
C PHE A 338 -3.74 -25.31 -20.94
N GLN A 339 -4.97 -25.58 -20.48
CA GLN A 339 -5.51 -25.12 -19.19
C GLN A 339 -5.26 -26.08 -18.01
N GLU A 340 -5.43 -27.40 -18.17
CA GLU A 340 -5.38 -28.35 -17.04
C GLU A 340 -4.00 -28.40 -16.33
N GLU A 341 -2.89 -28.44 -17.08
CA GLU A 341 -1.54 -28.41 -16.48
C GLU A 341 -1.26 -27.10 -15.73
N LEU A 342 -1.89 -26.01 -16.17
CA LEU A 342 -1.70 -24.68 -15.62
C LEU A 342 -2.47 -24.47 -14.31
N GLU A 343 -3.65 -25.08 -14.19
CA GLU A 343 -4.47 -25.03 -12.97
C GLU A 343 -3.73 -25.65 -11.78
N ASN A 344 -3.07 -26.79 -11.96
CA ASN A 344 -2.28 -27.43 -10.91
C ASN A 344 -1.08 -26.57 -10.48
N ASP A 345 -0.36 -25.99 -11.46
CA ASP A 345 0.77 -25.09 -11.19
C ASP A 345 0.34 -23.84 -10.41
N VAL A 346 -0.83 -23.30 -10.71
CA VAL A 346 -1.44 -22.16 -10.02
C VAL A 346 -1.79 -22.51 -8.58
N GLN A 347 -2.46 -23.65 -8.36
CA GLN A 347 -2.85 -24.11 -7.02
C GLN A 347 -1.63 -24.38 -6.13
N GLU A 348 -0.59 -25.03 -6.68
CA GLU A 348 0.65 -25.30 -5.94
C GLU A 348 1.35 -24.00 -5.52
N LEU A 349 1.47 -23.03 -6.44
CA LEU A 349 2.09 -21.74 -6.13
C LEU A 349 1.32 -20.96 -5.07
N GLU A 350 -0.02 -20.94 -5.18
CA GLU A 350 -0.86 -20.31 -4.17
C GLU A 350 -0.64 -20.94 -2.79
N GLN A 351 -0.61 -22.27 -2.69
CA GLN A 351 -0.36 -22.95 -1.42
C GLN A 351 1.03 -22.59 -0.87
N ARG A 352 2.05 -22.53 -1.73
CA ARG A 352 3.41 -22.12 -1.34
C ARG A 352 3.45 -20.68 -0.83
N LEU A 353 2.77 -19.75 -1.52
CA LEU A 353 2.66 -18.36 -1.10
C LEU A 353 2.00 -18.28 0.28
N GLN A 354 0.85 -18.93 0.48
CA GLN A 354 0.15 -18.94 1.77
C GLN A 354 0.97 -19.55 2.92
N ASN A 355 1.86 -20.50 2.61
CA ASN A 355 2.75 -21.13 3.59
C ASN A 355 4.01 -20.30 3.88
N SER A 356 4.41 -19.42 2.95
CA SER A 356 5.60 -18.56 3.09
C SER A 356 5.37 -17.32 3.95
N VAL A 357 4.11 -17.00 4.27
CA VAL A 357 3.72 -15.82 5.03
C VAL A 357 3.65 -16.15 6.52
N ASN A 358 4.21 -15.26 7.34
CA ASN A 358 4.20 -15.41 8.80
C ASN A 358 2.76 -15.64 9.34
N PRO A 359 2.55 -16.58 10.28
CA PRO A 359 1.21 -16.88 10.83
C PRO A 359 0.45 -15.67 11.37
N THR A 360 1.13 -14.71 12.00
CA THR A 360 0.52 -13.46 12.47
C THR A 360 0.03 -12.63 11.29
N ILE A 361 0.86 -12.42 10.26
CA ILE A 361 0.44 -11.70 9.04
C ILE A 361 -0.76 -12.39 8.40
N LYS A 362 -0.75 -13.72 8.32
CA LYS A 362 -1.86 -14.52 7.78
C LYS A 362 -3.15 -14.31 8.57
N ALA A 363 -3.08 -14.28 9.91
CA ALA A 363 -4.25 -14.02 10.75
C ALA A 363 -4.82 -12.60 10.55
N PHE A 364 -3.95 -11.59 10.44
CA PHE A 364 -4.36 -10.22 10.11
C PHE A 364 -5.02 -10.12 8.74
N HIS A 365 -4.44 -10.76 7.73
CA HIS A 365 -5.02 -10.82 6.39
C HIS A 365 -6.38 -11.53 6.38
N LEU A 366 -6.53 -12.66 7.09
CA LEU A 366 -7.81 -13.36 7.22
C LEU A 366 -8.85 -12.53 7.99
N ALA A 367 -8.42 -11.77 9.00
CA ALA A 367 -9.30 -10.88 9.75
C ALA A 367 -9.82 -9.76 8.86
N ALA A 368 -8.95 -9.22 8.01
CA ALA A 368 -9.25 -8.12 7.08
C ALA A 368 -10.11 -8.52 5.88
N THR A 369 -10.00 -9.76 5.40
CA THR A 369 -10.66 -10.22 4.18
C THR A 369 -11.90 -11.07 4.45
N GLN A 370 -11.88 -11.85 5.53
CA GLN A 370 -12.88 -12.87 5.82
C GLN A 370 -13.52 -12.71 7.21
N GLY A 371 -12.99 -11.84 8.07
CA GLY A 371 -13.44 -11.72 9.45
C GLY A 371 -13.12 -12.97 10.28
N LEU A 372 -12.00 -13.65 9.99
CA LEU A 372 -11.51 -14.84 10.69
C LEU A 372 -10.15 -14.55 11.34
N ILE A 373 -9.83 -15.20 12.46
CA ILE A 373 -8.55 -14.96 13.19
C ILE A 373 -7.66 -16.19 13.28
N GLU A 374 -8.00 -17.27 12.59
CA GLU A 374 -7.14 -18.44 12.48
C GLU A 374 -5.79 -18.05 11.85
N PRO A 375 -4.66 -18.64 12.29
CA PRO A 375 -4.55 -19.74 13.25
C PRO A 375 -4.31 -19.30 14.71
N LEU A 376 -4.56 -18.03 15.08
CA LEU A 376 -4.24 -17.55 16.43
C LEU A 376 -5.14 -18.19 17.49
N ALA A 377 -4.54 -18.59 18.61
CA ALA A 377 -5.29 -19.00 19.79
C ALA A 377 -5.92 -17.77 20.47
N GLU A 378 -7.07 -17.96 21.13
CA GLU A 378 -7.75 -16.88 21.84
C GLU A 378 -6.87 -16.20 22.91
N THR A 379 -5.94 -16.94 23.50
CA THR A 379 -4.99 -16.45 24.52
C THR A 379 -4.03 -15.40 23.99
N ASP A 380 -3.78 -15.38 22.68
CA ASP A 380 -2.75 -14.55 22.08
C ASP A 380 -3.32 -13.23 21.55
N ILE A 381 -4.65 -13.12 21.42
CA ILE A 381 -5.35 -11.99 20.79
C ILE A 381 -4.94 -10.64 21.40
N LEU A 382 -4.89 -10.53 22.74
CA LEU A 382 -4.61 -9.26 23.41
C LEU A 382 -3.17 -8.78 23.17
N GLN A 383 -2.21 -9.71 23.09
CA GLN A 383 -0.79 -9.39 22.90
C GLN A 383 -0.43 -9.26 21.42
N THR A 384 -1.31 -9.68 20.52
CA THR A 384 -1.07 -9.72 19.09
C THR A 384 -1.36 -8.35 18.46
N LYS A 385 -0.29 -7.68 18.05
CA LYS A 385 -0.33 -6.49 17.18
C LYS A 385 0.21 -6.84 15.80
N GLY A 386 -0.24 -6.10 14.79
CA GLY A 386 0.18 -6.33 13.42
C GLY A 386 1.69 -6.08 13.30
N PRO A 387 2.44 -6.96 12.63
CA PRO A 387 3.89 -6.83 12.53
C PRO A 387 4.32 -5.53 11.84
N GLU A 388 5.48 -4.98 12.20
CA GLU A 388 5.99 -3.72 11.64
C GLU A 388 6.27 -3.80 10.13
N ASN A 389 6.58 -4.99 9.62
CA ASN A 389 6.89 -5.31 8.23
C ASN A 389 5.65 -5.57 7.35
N THR A 390 4.55 -4.85 7.59
CA THR A 390 3.26 -5.09 6.91
C THR A 390 2.64 -3.82 6.35
N THR A 391 1.46 -3.94 5.73
CA THR A 391 0.69 -2.80 5.25
C THR A 391 0.30 -1.88 6.41
N THR A 392 0.08 -0.60 6.13
CA THR A 392 -0.40 0.38 7.14
C THR A 392 -1.78 0.01 7.73
N LEU A 393 -2.52 -0.90 7.09
CA LEU A 393 -3.74 -1.50 7.63
C LEU A 393 -3.46 -2.38 8.86
N PHE A 394 -2.31 -3.03 8.92
CA PHE A 394 -1.97 -3.99 9.98
C PHE A 394 -0.97 -3.39 10.97
N GLN A 395 0.00 -2.62 10.51
CA GLN A 395 1.17 -2.19 11.27
C GLN A 395 0.82 -1.65 12.67
N GLY A 396 1.25 -2.40 13.70
CA GLY A 396 0.98 -2.20 15.13
C GLY A 396 -0.48 -1.97 15.53
N LYS A 397 -1.43 -2.23 14.63
CA LYS A 397 -2.86 -2.29 14.92
C LYS A 397 -3.20 -3.62 15.59
N THR A 398 -4.27 -3.66 16.38
CA THR A 398 -4.82 -4.93 16.88
C THR A 398 -5.81 -5.53 15.88
N LEU A 399 -6.18 -6.80 16.03
CA LEU A 399 -7.24 -7.42 15.23
C LEU A 399 -8.58 -6.67 15.33
N LEU A 400 -8.83 -5.98 16.46
CA LEU A 400 -10.03 -5.17 16.66
C LEU A 400 -10.04 -3.93 15.76
N HIS A 401 -8.90 -3.25 15.64
CA HIS A 401 -8.74 -2.13 14.71
C HIS A 401 -8.96 -2.59 13.27
N VAL A 402 -8.33 -3.69 12.87
CA VAL A 402 -8.48 -4.24 11.51
C VAL A 402 -9.93 -4.60 11.22
N ALA A 403 -10.62 -5.28 12.15
CA ALA A 403 -12.03 -5.63 12.00
C ALA A 403 -12.93 -4.39 11.89
N CYS A 404 -12.59 -3.30 12.57
CA CYS A 404 -13.29 -2.01 12.44
C CYS A 404 -13.06 -1.37 11.07
N LEU A 405 -11.79 -1.22 10.66
CA LEU A 405 -11.39 -0.61 9.39
C LEU A 405 -11.98 -1.35 8.17
N THR A 406 -12.03 -2.68 8.26
CA THR A 406 -12.54 -3.55 7.18
C THR A 406 -14.03 -3.89 7.31
N LYS A 407 -14.73 -3.30 8.30
CA LYS A 407 -16.17 -3.49 8.55
C LYS A 407 -16.59 -4.94 8.86
N HIS A 408 -15.67 -5.76 9.36
CA HIS A 408 -15.95 -7.11 9.86
C HIS A 408 -16.53 -7.08 11.28
N TYR A 409 -17.71 -6.46 11.44
CA TYR A 409 -18.32 -6.23 12.75
C TYR A 409 -18.67 -7.49 13.53
N ARG A 410 -18.92 -8.63 12.86
CA ARG A 410 -19.11 -9.91 13.55
C ARG A 410 -17.84 -10.35 14.27
N LEU A 411 -16.70 -10.22 13.61
CA LEU A 411 -15.40 -10.48 14.22
C LEU A 411 -15.13 -9.50 15.36
N LEU A 412 -15.36 -8.20 15.13
CA LEU A 412 -15.20 -7.16 16.15
C LEU A 412 -15.98 -7.49 17.44
N LYS A 413 -17.26 -7.86 17.31
CA LYS A 413 -18.12 -8.26 18.45
C LYS A 413 -17.61 -9.52 19.15
N HIS A 414 -17.14 -10.49 18.38
CA HIS A 414 -16.57 -11.73 18.92
C HIS A 414 -15.28 -11.46 19.70
N LEU A 415 -14.36 -10.65 19.15
CA LEU A 415 -13.12 -10.24 19.81
C LEU A 415 -13.39 -9.55 21.16
N LEU A 416 -14.38 -8.66 21.23
CA LEU A 416 -14.76 -7.99 22.48
C LEU A 416 -15.49 -8.90 23.47
N THR A 417 -16.05 -10.02 23.01
CA THR A 417 -16.62 -11.04 23.90
C THR A 417 -15.52 -11.83 24.59
N ILE A 418 -14.46 -12.19 23.85
CA ILE A 418 -13.30 -12.93 24.39
C ILE A 418 -12.40 -12.02 25.21
N CYS A 419 -12.12 -10.81 24.71
CA CYS A 419 -11.21 -9.85 25.33
C CYS A 419 -11.82 -8.43 25.35
N PRO A 420 -12.70 -8.12 26.33
CA PRO A 420 -13.35 -6.81 26.41
C PRO A 420 -12.40 -5.62 26.52
N ARG A 421 -11.22 -5.82 27.16
CA ARG A 421 -10.21 -4.78 27.37
C ARG A 421 -9.51 -4.34 26.08
N LEU A 422 -9.56 -5.16 25.02
CA LEU A 422 -8.97 -4.87 23.72
C LEU A 422 -9.47 -3.55 23.11
N ILE A 423 -10.65 -3.09 23.53
CA ILE A 423 -11.25 -1.81 23.13
C ILE A 423 -10.37 -0.58 23.44
N ASN A 424 -9.51 -0.68 24.46
CA ASN A 424 -8.66 0.42 24.92
C ASN A 424 -7.23 0.36 24.36
N GLU A 425 -6.89 -0.67 23.60
CA GLU A 425 -5.55 -0.80 23.03
C GLU A 425 -5.31 0.30 22.00
N LYS A 426 -4.09 0.86 22.05
CA LYS A 426 -3.62 1.87 21.11
C LYS A 426 -2.80 1.22 20.00
N ASP A 427 -2.93 1.71 18.78
CA ASP A 427 -2.04 1.37 17.67
C ASP A 427 -0.75 2.23 17.69
N LEU A 428 0.04 2.19 16.62
CA LEU A 428 1.31 2.95 16.51
C LEU A 428 1.13 4.46 16.49
N LEU A 429 -0.04 4.95 16.07
CA LEU A 429 -0.38 6.37 16.04
C LEU A 429 -0.97 6.82 17.39
N GLY A 430 -1.15 5.90 18.34
CA GLY A 430 -1.79 6.16 19.61
C GLY A 430 -3.32 6.13 19.55
N ASP A 431 -3.89 5.80 18.38
CA ASP A 431 -5.33 5.74 18.15
C ASP A 431 -5.91 4.42 18.65
N ARG A 432 -7.17 4.48 19.10
CA ARG A 432 -7.97 3.31 19.48
C ARG A 432 -9.04 3.03 18.44
N VAL A 433 -9.69 1.88 18.56
CA VAL A 433 -10.78 1.47 17.64
C VAL A 433 -11.89 2.53 17.51
N LEU A 434 -12.22 3.25 18.59
CA LEU A 434 -13.25 4.28 18.58
C LEU A 434 -12.84 5.51 17.75
N ASN A 435 -11.56 5.89 17.71
CA ASN A 435 -11.06 6.97 16.85
C ASN A 435 -11.45 6.71 15.40
N TYR A 436 -11.19 5.50 14.90
CA TYR A 436 -11.53 5.10 13.53
C TYR A 436 -13.04 5.07 13.28
N ALA A 437 -13.83 4.51 14.19
CA ALA A 437 -15.28 4.49 14.05
C ALA A 437 -15.87 5.92 13.92
N ILE A 438 -15.29 6.89 14.64
CA ILE A 438 -15.66 8.32 14.57
C ILE A 438 -15.26 8.93 13.22
N VAL A 439 -14.00 8.74 12.77
CA VAL A 439 -13.50 9.28 11.49
C VAL A 439 -14.40 8.85 10.33
N TYR A 440 -14.70 7.55 10.26
CA TYR A 440 -15.54 6.97 9.22
C TYR A 440 -17.04 7.17 9.43
N GLY A 441 -17.47 7.87 10.49
CA GLY A 441 -18.89 8.17 10.75
C GLY A 441 -19.76 6.91 10.94
N GLN A 442 -19.22 5.86 11.54
CA GLN A 442 -19.91 4.58 11.71
C GLN A 442 -20.81 4.60 12.95
N PHE A 443 -21.92 5.35 12.90
CA PHE A 443 -22.79 5.66 14.06
C PHE A 443 -23.20 4.43 14.89
N ASP A 444 -23.68 3.36 14.24
CA ASP A 444 -24.08 2.13 14.92
C ASP A 444 -22.91 1.46 15.65
N LEU A 445 -21.71 1.51 15.04
CA LEU A 445 -20.51 0.97 15.67
C LEU A 445 -20.07 1.84 16.85
N VAL A 446 -20.11 3.17 16.71
CA VAL A 446 -19.81 4.11 17.80
C VAL A 446 -20.72 3.82 19.01
N ALA A 447 -22.03 3.74 18.80
CA ALA A 447 -22.98 3.43 19.88
C ALA A 447 -22.70 2.07 20.53
N TYR A 448 -22.42 1.04 19.72
CA TYR A 448 -22.06 -0.28 20.24
C TYR A 448 -20.77 -0.26 21.07
N LEU A 449 -19.72 0.44 20.61
CA LEU A 449 -18.45 0.57 21.34
C LEU A 449 -18.65 1.35 22.65
N CYS A 450 -19.44 2.43 22.63
CA CYS A 450 -19.74 3.24 23.82
C CYS A 450 -20.57 2.48 24.86
N SER A 451 -21.33 1.48 24.45
CA SER A 451 -22.05 0.59 25.36
C SER A 451 -21.14 -0.42 26.08
N ASN A 452 -19.86 -0.52 25.73
CA ASN A 452 -18.92 -1.44 26.37
C ASN A 452 -18.41 -0.82 27.69
N PRO A 453 -18.63 -1.47 28.86
CA PRO A 453 -18.29 -0.90 30.17
C PRO A 453 -16.78 -0.75 30.41
N TYR A 454 -15.94 -1.37 29.58
CA TYR A 454 -14.49 -1.24 29.67
C TYR A 454 -13.95 -0.05 28.90
N LEU A 455 -14.74 0.58 28.01
CA LEU A 455 -14.27 1.71 27.21
C LEU A 455 -13.87 2.88 28.11
N ASP A 456 -12.64 3.36 27.93
CA ASP A 456 -12.17 4.61 28.50
C ASP A 456 -12.58 5.78 27.59
N LEU A 457 -13.74 6.38 27.87
CA LEU A 457 -14.29 7.50 27.09
C LEU A 457 -13.50 8.81 27.23
N GLU A 458 -12.72 8.96 28.30
CA GLU A 458 -12.00 10.19 28.64
C GLU A 458 -10.52 10.12 28.24
N SER A 459 -10.25 9.49 27.08
CA SER A 459 -8.91 9.31 26.53
C SER A 459 -8.09 10.59 26.46
N GLU A 460 -6.84 10.53 26.91
CA GLU A 460 -5.81 11.57 26.72
C GLU A 460 -4.89 11.27 25.50
N PRO A 461 -4.39 12.30 24.77
CA PRO A 461 -4.43 13.74 25.11
C PRO A 461 -5.65 14.53 24.58
N MET A 462 -6.52 13.91 23.77
CA MET A 462 -7.74 14.54 23.24
C MET A 462 -8.91 13.59 23.43
N SER A 463 -9.99 14.08 24.05
CA SER A 463 -11.20 13.27 24.29
C SER A 463 -11.93 12.94 22.98
N TYR A 464 -12.68 11.83 22.98
CA TYR A 464 -13.49 11.43 21.83
C TYR A 464 -14.54 12.48 21.45
N LEU A 465 -15.09 13.17 22.45
CA LEU A 465 -16.05 14.26 22.23
C LEU A 465 -15.40 15.41 21.45
N ASN A 466 -14.23 15.88 21.91
CA ASN A 466 -13.52 16.96 21.25
C ASN A 466 -13.09 16.57 19.84
N PHE A 467 -12.64 15.33 19.65
CA PHE A 467 -12.30 14.80 18.33
C PHE A 467 -13.50 14.77 17.37
N ALA A 468 -14.67 14.32 17.83
CA ALA A 468 -15.90 14.31 17.03
C ALA A 468 -16.38 15.73 16.68
N LEU A 469 -16.23 16.70 17.59
CA LEU A 469 -16.54 18.11 17.37
C LEU A 469 -15.64 18.72 16.28
N MET A 470 -14.33 18.50 16.35
CA MET A 470 -13.38 18.97 15.33
C MET A 470 -13.70 18.41 13.93
N LEU A 471 -14.16 17.16 13.88
CA LEU A 471 -14.55 16.49 12.63
C LEU A 471 -15.98 16.82 12.16
N ASN A 472 -16.69 17.72 12.85
CA ASN A 472 -18.08 18.11 12.56
C ASN A 472 -19.06 16.91 12.50
N LYS A 473 -18.86 15.90 13.34
CA LYS A 473 -19.69 14.67 13.37
C LYS A 473 -20.85 14.79 14.37
N VAL A 474 -21.89 15.53 14.00
CA VAL A 474 -23.04 15.84 14.89
C VAL A 474 -23.67 14.61 15.55
N ASP A 475 -23.99 13.56 14.79
CA ASP A 475 -24.64 12.38 15.35
C ASP A 475 -23.72 11.58 16.28
N VAL A 476 -22.41 11.57 16.01
CA VAL A 476 -21.41 10.97 16.91
C VAL A 476 -21.34 11.75 18.22
N VAL A 477 -21.37 13.09 18.16
CA VAL A 477 -21.38 13.95 19.36
C VAL A 477 -22.60 13.64 20.24
N LYS A 478 -23.79 13.48 19.65
CA LYS A 478 -25.01 13.08 20.37
C LYS A 478 -24.81 11.74 21.08
N ILE A 479 -24.31 10.73 20.36
CA ILE A 479 -24.06 9.39 20.92
C ILE A 479 -23.07 9.45 22.10
N LEU A 480 -21.96 10.19 21.95
CA LEU A 480 -20.95 10.31 23.00
C LEU A 480 -21.52 10.98 24.27
N LEU A 481 -22.30 12.04 24.12
CA LEU A 481 -22.95 12.73 25.24
C LEU A 481 -23.98 11.84 25.93
N GLU A 482 -24.76 11.06 25.18
CA GLU A 482 -25.72 10.09 25.72
C GLU A 482 -25.04 9.00 26.56
N HIS A 483 -23.81 8.62 26.20
CA HIS A 483 -23.00 7.63 26.93
C HIS A 483 -22.11 8.24 28.01
N GLY A 484 -22.31 9.53 28.35
CA GLY A 484 -21.68 10.18 29.50
C GLY A 484 -20.31 10.79 29.24
N ALA A 485 -19.95 11.06 27.98
CA ALA A 485 -18.73 11.83 27.67
C ALA A 485 -18.76 13.20 28.36
N ARG A 486 -17.66 13.54 29.04
CA ARG A 486 -17.57 14.77 29.83
C ARG A 486 -17.44 16.00 28.93
N VAL A 487 -18.26 17.01 29.19
CA VAL A 487 -18.13 18.32 28.56
C VAL A 487 -17.19 19.20 29.39
N THR A 488 -16.16 19.76 28.78
CA THR A 488 -15.21 20.69 29.40
C THR A 488 -15.16 22.02 28.64
N GLU A 489 -14.42 23.00 29.15
CA GLU A 489 -14.15 24.23 28.39
C GLU A 489 -13.47 23.95 27.05
N ASP A 490 -12.58 22.95 27.01
CA ASP A 490 -11.88 22.57 25.78
C ASP A 490 -12.81 21.98 24.74
N SER A 491 -13.94 21.38 25.14
CA SER A 491 -14.99 20.94 24.20
C SER A 491 -15.56 22.10 23.39
N TYR A 492 -15.82 23.25 24.02
CA TYR A 492 -16.27 24.43 23.29
C TYR A 492 -15.17 25.00 22.37
N ARG A 493 -13.90 24.89 22.78
CA ARG A 493 -12.75 25.33 21.96
C ARG A 493 -12.47 24.39 20.78
N ALA A 494 -12.85 23.12 20.88
CA ALA A 494 -12.69 22.12 19.84
C ALA A 494 -13.65 22.30 18.65
N ILE A 495 -14.71 23.11 18.80
CA ILE A 495 -15.64 23.40 17.70
C ILE A 495 -14.93 24.28 16.65
N PRO A 496 -14.81 23.84 15.38
CA PRO A 496 -14.19 24.64 14.33
C PRO A 496 -14.89 25.98 14.16
N GLN A 497 -14.12 27.06 13.94
CA GLN A 497 -14.68 28.41 13.85
C GLN A 497 -15.68 28.57 12.68
N ASP A 498 -15.40 27.84 11.60
CA ASP A 498 -16.15 27.76 10.34
C ASP A 498 -17.15 26.60 10.30
N SER A 499 -17.38 25.91 11.43
CA SER A 499 -18.38 24.84 11.51
C SER A 499 -19.79 25.35 11.19
N ILE A 500 -20.45 24.72 10.21
CA ILE A 500 -21.87 24.97 9.92
C ILE A 500 -22.80 24.48 11.03
N TYR A 501 -22.33 23.60 11.90
CA TYR A 501 -23.08 23.03 13.03
C TYR A 501 -22.81 23.73 14.36
N LYS A 502 -22.12 24.88 14.34
CA LYS A 502 -21.69 25.57 15.54
C LYS A 502 -22.83 25.80 16.53
N ALA A 503 -23.96 26.36 16.10
CA ALA A 503 -25.10 26.59 17.00
C ALA A 503 -25.62 25.29 17.64
N GLU A 504 -25.79 24.24 16.84
CA GLU A 504 -26.24 22.92 17.31
C GLU A 504 -25.26 22.32 18.32
N PHE A 505 -23.95 22.44 18.11
CA PHE A 505 -22.95 21.98 19.08
C PHE A 505 -23.03 22.73 20.40
N TYR A 506 -23.16 24.06 20.39
CA TYR A 506 -23.29 24.82 21.63
C TYR A 506 -24.54 24.42 22.42
N ASP A 507 -25.67 24.19 21.75
CA ASP A 507 -26.91 23.74 22.39
C ASP A 507 -26.76 22.33 23.01
N LEU A 508 -26.15 21.39 22.27
CA LEU A 508 -25.87 20.03 22.74
C LEU A 508 -24.95 20.04 23.98
N LEU A 509 -23.86 20.81 23.94
CA LEU A 509 -22.90 20.89 25.03
C LEU A 509 -23.51 21.56 26.28
N ALA A 510 -24.29 22.63 26.11
CA ALA A 510 -24.94 23.34 27.21
C ALA A 510 -25.94 22.44 27.97
N GLY A 511 -26.68 21.59 27.26
CA GLY A 511 -27.62 20.64 27.85
C GLY A 511 -26.99 19.59 28.77
N CYS A 512 -25.70 19.30 28.58
CA CYS A 512 -24.96 18.32 29.39
C CYS A 512 -23.99 18.95 30.41
N TYR A 513 -23.47 20.16 30.15
CA TYR A 513 -22.50 20.84 31.01
C TYR A 513 -22.97 20.99 32.47
N HIS A 514 -24.26 21.24 32.68
CA HIS A 514 -24.86 21.40 34.01
C HIS A 514 -25.13 20.10 34.79
N LYS A 515 -24.92 18.92 34.17
CA LYS A 515 -25.07 17.61 34.84
C LYS A 515 -23.75 17.06 35.40
N THR A 516 -22.64 17.69 35.04
CA THR A 516 -21.25 17.23 35.33
C THR A 516 -20.52 18.06 36.39
N LEU A 517 -21.16 19.11 36.92
CA LEU A 517 -20.76 19.85 38.12
C LEU A 517 -21.51 19.29 39.33
#